data_AF-A0A519QJ16-F1
#
_entry.id   AF-A0A519QJ16-F1
#
_cell.length_a   1.000
_cell.length_b   1.000
_cell.length_c   1.000
_cell.angle_alpha   90.00
_cell.angle_beta   90.00
_cell.angle_gamma   90.00
#
_symmetry.space_group_name_H-M   'P 1'
#
loop_
_entity.id
_entity.type
_entity.pdbx_description
1 polymer ?
#
loop_
_entity_poly.entity_id
_entity_poly.type
_entity_poly.pdbx_seq_one_letter_code
_entity_poly.pdbx_strand_id
1 'polypeptide(L)'
;MIRINRLRLEIQTTLPQREIFGFDIPFGNGLNIIAGENTKGKSTIGTSIYYALGMEELLGAKNEKALGKALKNEFETSIPGSEIVEIRQIMYSTIFIELSNEKNEIVTLRRAINSGNKDQNGSDVGTKRIFVFNSSFEKMTESSPRTLFLRNENNNSDEHGFYFWLAKYIGIELPEVTNTSKA
;
A
#
# COMPACT_ATOMS: atom_id res chain seq x y z
N MET A 1 7.78 18.59 -1.85
CA MET A 1 8.50 17.30 -1.81
C MET A 1 7.89 16.39 -0.76
N ILE A 2 7.80 15.10 -1.05
CA ILE A 2 7.22 14.10 -0.13
C ILE A 2 8.34 13.35 0.60
N ARG A 3 8.11 13.03 1.88
CA ARG A 3 8.97 12.16 2.68
C ARG A 3 8.15 10.99 3.21
N ILE A 4 8.71 9.79 3.11
CA ILE A 4 8.14 8.58 3.72
C ILE A 4 8.64 8.51 5.16
N ASN A 5 7.71 8.42 6.11
CA ASN A 5 8.04 8.31 7.54
C ASN A 5 7.99 6.85 8.01
N ARG A 6 7.09 6.04 7.45
CA ARG A 6 6.87 4.65 7.87
C ARG A 6 6.18 3.86 6.77
N LEU A 7 6.53 2.58 6.66
CA LEU A 7 5.80 1.59 5.88
C LEU A 7 5.46 0.41 6.77
N ARG A 8 4.18 0.07 6.86
CA ARG A 8 3.70 -1.04 7.69
C ARG A 8 2.80 -1.95 6.86
N LEU A 9 3.07 -3.24 6.94
CA LEU A 9 2.29 -4.31 6.33
C LEU A 9 1.68 -5.15 7.45
N GLU A 10 0.37 -5.36 7.38
CA GLU A 10 -0.35 -6.24 8.28
C GLU A 10 -1.02 -7.35 7.48
N ILE A 11 -0.75 -8.59 7.86
CA ILE A 11 -1.29 -9.81 7.27
C ILE A 11 -1.97 -10.61 8.38
N GLN A 12 -3.25 -10.88 8.19
CA GLN A 12 -4.05 -11.76 9.04
C GLN A 12 -4.27 -13.08 8.31
N THR A 13 -4.09 -14.18 9.03
CA THR A 13 -4.21 -15.54 8.48
C THR A 13 -5.52 -16.18 8.92
N THR A 14 -5.87 -17.31 8.33
CA THR A 14 -7.11 -18.05 8.66
C THR A 14 -7.07 -18.78 10.00
N LEU A 15 -5.90 -18.88 10.63
CA LEU A 15 -5.75 -19.58 11.90
C LEU A 15 -6.24 -18.71 13.08
N PRO A 16 -6.78 -19.34 14.14
CA PRO A 16 -7.46 -18.65 15.24
C PRO A 16 -6.53 -17.81 16.14
N GLN A 17 -5.21 -17.89 15.94
CA GLN A 17 -4.26 -17.06 16.66
C GLN A 17 -4.30 -15.64 16.10
N ARG A 18 -4.50 -14.63 16.97
CA ARG A 18 -4.50 -13.20 16.63
C ARG A 18 -3.12 -12.66 16.24
N GLU A 19 -2.28 -13.48 15.63
CA GLU A 19 -0.97 -13.09 15.16
C GLU A 19 -1.11 -12.24 13.90
N ILE A 20 -0.51 -11.06 13.91
CA ILE A 20 -0.41 -10.19 12.74
C ILE A 20 0.99 -10.40 12.16
N PHE A 21 1.05 -10.95 10.96
CA PHE A 21 2.29 -11.08 10.21
C PHE A 21 2.56 -9.80 9.40
N GLY A 22 3.81 -9.62 8.97
CA GLY A 22 4.21 -8.53 8.10
C GLY A 22 5.45 -7.82 8.64
N PHE A 23 5.51 -6.52 8.42
CA PHE A 23 6.65 -5.71 8.84
C PHE A 23 6.19 -4.31 9.22
N ASP A 24 7.03 -3.64 10.01
CA ASP A 24 6.83 -2.27 10.42
C ASP A 24 8.17 -1.53 10.37
N ILE A 25 8.32 -0.66 9.38
CA ILE A 25 9.61 -0.06 9.03
C ILE A 25 9.48 1.46 9.14
N PRO A 26 10.04 2.08 10.19
CA PRO A 26 10.21 3.53 10.23
C PRO A 26 11.35 3.95 9.29
N PHE A 27 11.21 5.12 8.67
CA PHE A 27 12.22 5.73 7.82
C PHE A 27 12.74 7.01 8.48
N GLY A 28 14.07 7.14 8.51
CA GLY A 28 14.76 8.34 8.97
C GLY A 28 15.00 9.34 7.85
N ASN A 29 15.48 10.54 8.23
CA ASN A 29 15.97 11.52 7.27
C ASN A 29 17.28 11.06 6.63
N GLY A 30 17.44 11.33 5.33
CA GLY A 30 18.65 10.99 4.59
C GLY A 30 18.62 9.57 4.04
N LEU A 31 19.74 8.87 4.14
CA LEU A 31 19.92 7.53 3.57
C LEU A 31 19.36 6.45 4.50
N ASN A 32 18.41 5.67 3.98
CA ASN A 32 17.90 4.47 4.65
C ASN A 32 18.43 3.23 3.92
N ILE A 33 19.06 2.29 4.65
CA ILE A 33 19.64 1.07 4.09
C ILE A 33 18.78 -0.13 4.50
N ILE A 34 18.24 -0.83 3.51
CA ILE A 34 17.50 -2.08 3.71
C ILE A 34 18.41 -3.25 3.32
N ALA A 35 18.99 -3.90 4.32
CA ALA A 35 19.92 -5.02 4.13
C ALA A 35 19.30 -6.35 4.61
N GLY A 36 19.70 -7.45 3.98
CA GLY A 36 19.22 -8.79 4.27
C GLY A 36 19.62 -9.79 3.19
N GLU A 37 19.46 -11.07 3.45
CA GLU A 37 19.75 -12.12 2.47
C GLU A 37 18.75 -12.10 1.31
N ASN A 38 19.15 -12.69 0.17
CA ASN A 38 18.22 -12.90 -0.93
C ASN A 38 17.02 -13.70 -0.44
N THR A 39 15.87 -13.47 -1.08
CA THR A 39 14.63 -14.22 -0.77
C THR A 39 13.99 -13.91 0.60
N LYS A 40 14.57 -13.00 1.41
CA LYS A 40 13.99 -12.54 2.70
C LYS A 40 13.00 -11.37 2.60
N GLY A 41 12.56 -11.01 1.39
CA GLY A 41 11.54 -9.96 1.20
C GLY A 41 12.05 -8.52 1.09
N LYS A 42 13.35 -8.29 0.86
CA LYS A 42 13.88 -6.93 0.63
C LYS A 42 13.19 -6.20 -0.51
N SER A 43 13.08 -6.84 -1.68
CA SER A 43 12.40 -6.27 -2.85
C SER A 43 10.92 -6.05 -2.60
N THR A 44 10.32 -6.84 -1.70
CA THR A 44 8.92 -6.68 -1.28
C THR A 44 8.68 -5.32 -0.62
N ILE A 45 9.65 -4.81 0.15
CA ILE A 45 9.52 -3.47 0.76
C ILE A 45 9.41 -2.39 -0.32
N GLY A 46 10.28 -2.45 -1.34
CA GLY A 46 10.24 -1.53 -2.47
C GLY A 46 8.92 -1.60 -3.24
N THR A 47 8.48 -2.81 -3.62
CA THR A 47 7.21 -2.98 -4.35
C THR A 47 6.00 -2.58 -3.51
N SER A 48 6.03 -2.79 -2.19
CA SER A 48 5.02 -2.31 -1.26
C SER A 48 4.94 -0.78 -1.20
N ILE A 49 6.05 -0.04 -1.34
CA ILE A 49 6.02 1.44 -1.42
C ILE A 49 5.29 1.88 -2.71
N TYR A 50 5.70 1.35 -3.87
CA TYR A 50 5.04 1.66 -5.14
C TYR A 50 3.54 1.34 -5.07
N TYR A 51 3.20 0.17 -4.52
CA TYR A 51 1.82 -0.22 -4.34
C TYR A 51 1.06 0.69 -3.35
N ALA A 52 1.63 1.04 -2.20
CA ALA A 52 0.95 1.91 -1.24
C ALA A 52 0.66 3.31 -1.84
N LEU A 53 1.49 3.77 -2.78
CA LEU A 53 1.31 5.01 -3.55
C LEU A 53 0.46 4.85 -4.82
N GLY A 54 -0.12 3.68 -5.09
CA GLY A 54 -0.94 3.48 -6.30
C GLY A 54 -0.15 3.37 -7.61
N MET A 55 1.17 3.25 -7.54
CA MET A 55 2.10 3.28 -8.67
C MET A 55 2.47 1.88 -9.17
N GLU A 56 1.64 0.87 -8.92
CA GLU A 56 1.96 -0.52 -9.24
C GLU A 56 2.14 -0.81 -10.74
N GLU A 57 1.61 0.03 -11.64
CA GLU A 57 1.80 -0.15 -13.08
C GLU A 57 3.24 0.06 -13.52
N LEU A 58 4.02 0.84 -12.76
CA LEU A 58 5.46 0.97 -12.96
C LEU A 58 6.21 -0.34 -12.70
N LEU A 59 5.59 -1.27 -11.95
CA LEU A 59 6.09 -2.62 -11.72
C LEU A 59 5.65 -3.61 -12.81
N GLY A 60 4.92 -3.15 -13.84
CA GLY A 60 4.45 -3.98 -14.96
C GLY A 60 3.19 -4.80 -14.68
N ALA A 61 2.47 -4.51 -13.59
CA ALA A 61 1.25 -5.23 -13.21
C ALA A 61 0.20 -4.29 -12.61
N LYS A 62 -1.03 -4.81 -12.44
CA LYS A 62 -2.18 -4.02 -11.98
C LYS A 62 -2.70 -4.52 -10.64
N ASN A 63 -3.12 -3.60 -9.77
CA ASN A 63 -3.66 -3.91 -8.44
C ASN A 63 -2.74 -4.84 -7.64
N GLU A 64 -3.29 -5.71 -6.79
CA GLU A 64 -2.57 -6.69 -5.99
C GLU A 64 -1.76 -7.69 -6.82
N LYS A 65 -2.00 -7.78 -8.14
CA LYS A 65 -1.23 -8.67 -9.03
C LYS A 65 0.24 -8.26 -9.11
N ALA A 66 0.57 -6.99 -8.85
CA ALA A 66 1.95 -6.50 -8.79
C ALA A 66 2.74 -6.96 -7.54
N LEU A 67 2.07 -7.51 -6.54
CA LEU A 67 2.69 -7.96 -5.30
C LEU A 67 2.92 -9.48 -5.30
N GLY A 68 3.84 -9.95 -4.47
CA GLY A 68 4.13 -11.39 -4.34
C GLY A 68 2.97 -12.19 -3.71
N LYS A 69 2.95 -13.52 -3.94
CA LYS A 69 1.95 -14.45 -3.36
C LYS A 69 1.89 -14.36 -1.83
N ALA A 70 3.05 -14.18 -1.21
CA ALA A 70 3.24 -14.04 0.24
C ALA A 70 2.52 -12.84 0.87
N LEU A 71 2.04 -11.90 0.06
CA LEU A 71 1.28 -10.73 0.55
C LEU A 71 -0.23 -10.87 0.37
N LYS A 72 -0.71 -11.87 -0.39
CA LYS A 72 -2.12 -11.89 -0.83
C LYS A 72 -2.81 -13.25 -0.81
N ASN A 73 -2.07 -14.36 -0.88
CA ASN A 73 -2.67 -15.70 -0.89
C ASN A 73 -2.18 -16.54 0.30
N GLU A 74 -0.87 -16.79 0.38
CA GLU A 74 -0.29 -17.65 1.42
C GLU A 74 1.22 -17.40 1.53
N PHE A 75 1.80 -17.76 2.67
CA PHE A 75 3.25 -17.76 2.88
C PHE A 75 3.67 -18.94 3.77
N GLU A 76 4.95 -19.31 3.68
CA GLU A 76 5.56 -20.30 4.55
C GLU A 76 6.16 -19.62 5.78
N THR A 77 5.96 -20.23 6.95
CA THR A 77 6.58 -19.81 8.20
C THR A 77 7.01 -21.04 8.99
N SER A 78 8.07 -20.93 9.78
CA SER A 78 8.46 -21.99 10.71
C SER A 78 7.97 -21.66 12.12
N ILE A 79 7.66 -22.69 12.91
CA ILE A 79 7.44 -22.52 14.34
C ILE A 79 8.81 -22.32 15.00
N PRO A 80 8.99 -21.30 15.86
CA PRO A 80 10.25 -21.12 16.60
C PRO A 80 10.65 -22.39 17.35
N GLY A 81 11.85 -22.90 17.07
CA GLY A 81 12.36 -24.14 17.68
C GLY A 81 11.89 -25.44 17.02
N SER A 82 11.23 -25.37 15.86
CA SER A 82 10.82 -26.52 15.04
C SER A 82 11.39 -26.42 13.63
N GLU A 83 11.73 -27.56 13.03
CA GLU A 83 12.06 -27.66 11.61
C GLU A 83 10.81 -27.75 10.72
N ILE A 84 9.61 -27.79 11.32
CA ILE A 84 8.35 -27.86 10.58
C ILE A 84 8.05 -26.51 9.93
N VAL A 85 7.88 -26.55 8.60
CA VAL A 85 7.36 -25.44 7.80
C VAL A 85 5.84 -25.53 7.74
N GLU A 86 5.16 -24.46 8.12
CA GLU A 86 3.71 -24.31 8.04
C GLU A 86 3.33 -23.34 6.93
N ILE A 87 2.33 -23.71 6.13
CA ILE A 87 1.73 -22.82 5.13
C ILE A 87 0.59 -22.06 5.79
N ARG A 88 0.72 -20.73 5.87
CA ARG A 88 -0.28 -19.81 6.38
C ARG A 88 -1.12 -19.25 5.23
N GLN A 89 -2.42 -19.52 5.23
CA GLN A 89 -3.37 -18.92 4.29
C GLN A 89 -3.75 -17.50 4.75
N ILE A 90 -3.70 -16.53 3.83
CA ILE A 90 -3.99 -15.13 4.11
C ILE A 90 -5.49 -14.88 4.00
N MET A 91 -6.08 -14.38 5.07
CA MET A 91 -7.47 -13.93 5.13
C MET A 91 -7.57 -12.46 4.70
N TYR A 92 -6.73 -11.60 5.29
CA TYR A 92 -6.68 -10.17 4.99
C TYR A 92 -5.24 -9.69 4.95
N SER A 93 -4.95 -8.74 4.07
CA SER A 93 -3.68 -8.03 4.08
C SER A 93 -3.86 -6.57 3.71
N THR A 94 -3.20 -5.70 4.47
CA THR A 94 -3.31 -4.25 4.36
C THR A 94 -1.93 -3.62 4.46
N ILE A 95 -1.65 -2.65 3.58
CA ILE A 95 -0.46 -1.83 3.64
C ILE A 95 -0.81 -0.42 4.10
N PHE A 96 0.08 0.15 4.89
CA PHE A 96 0.04 1.51 5.37
C PHE A 96 1.35 2.21 5.00
N ILE A 97 1.23 3.43 4.49
CA ILE A 97 2.40 4.31 4.29
C ILE A 97 2.11 5.66 4.95
N GLU A 98 2.97 6.06 5.87
CA GLU A 98 2.92 7.36 6.51
C GLU A 98 3.84 8.32 5.77
N LEU A 99 3.31 9.50 5.45
CA LEU A 99 3.96 10.50 4.61
C LEU A 99 3.95 11.85 5.33
N SER A 100 4.98 12.65 5.08
CA SER A 100 4.99 14.08 5.41
C SER A 100 5.33 14.90 4.17
N ASN A 101 4.73 16.07 4.02
CA ASN A 101 5.07 17.04 2.99
C ASN A 101 5.97 18.16 3.54
N GLU A 102 6.30 19.14 2.69
CA GLU A 102 7.11 20.31 3.06
C GLU A 102 6.48 21.22 4.13
N LYS A 103 5.16 21.13 4.32
CA LYS A 103 4.44 21.86 5.37
C LYS A 103 4.44 21.10 6.71
N ASN A 104 5.15 19.97 6.80
CA ASN A 104 5.13 19.05 7.94
C ASN A 104 3.73 18.46 8.23
N GLU A 105 2.81 18.49 7.26
CA GLU A 105 1.52 17.83 7.39
C GLU A 105 1.72 16.33 7.30
N ILE A 106 1.25 15.57 8.29
CA ILE A 106 1.38 14.11 8.33
C ILE A 106 0.07 13.47 7.89
N VAL A 107 0.19 12.52 6.97
CA VAL A 107 -0.93 11.71 6.49
C VAL A 107 -0.53 10.24 6.48
N THR A 108 -1.50 9.36 6.74
CA THR A 108 -1.33 7.92 6.56
C THR A 108 -2.26 7.43 5.47
N LEU A 109 -1.70 6.77 4.48
CA LEU A 109 -2.47 6.09 3.45
C LEU A 109 -2.64 4.64 3.84
N ARG A 110 -3.86 4.11 3.70
CA ARG A 110 -4.18 2.69 3.90
C ARG A 110 -4.73 2.10 2.60
N ARG A 111 -4.20 0.94 2.21
CA ARG A 111 -4.63 0.21 1.01
C ARG A 111 -4.76 -1.28 1.31
N ALA A 112 -5.86 -1.88 0.87
CA ALA A 112 -6.04 -3.33 0.95
C ALA A 112 -5.23 -4.01 -0.16
N ILE A 113 -4.54 -5.10 0.17
CA ILE A 113 -3.89 -6.02 -0.77
C ILE A 113 -4.79 -7.25 -0.99
N ASN A 114 -5.33 -7.79 0.10
CA ASN A 114 -6.39 -8.79 0.11
C ASN A 114 -7.47 -8.33 1.11
N SER A 115 -8.65 -7.98 0.63
CA SER A 115 -9.81 -7.61 1.43
C SER A 115 -10.76 -8.78 1.71
N GLY A 116 -10.39 -9.99 1.31
CA GLY A 116 -11.23 -11.19 1.36
C GLY A 116 -12.34 -11.19 0.31
N ASN A 117 -12.33 -10.27 -0.66
CA ASN A 117 -13.41 -10.13 -1.64
C ASN A 117 -12.82 -9.90 -3.05
N LYS A 118 -13.05 -10.85 -3.95
CA LYS A 118 -12.55 -10.82 -5.32
C LYS A 118 -13.71 -10.64 -6.30
N ASP A 119 -13.46 -9.89 -7.37
CA ASP A 119 -14.39 -9.81 -8.49
C ASP A 119 -14.38 -11.10 -9.33
N GLN A 120 -15.29 -11.17 -10.31
CA GLN A 120 -15.43 -12.30 -11.24
C GLN A 120 -14.15 -12.62 -12.04
N ASN A 121 -13.21 -11.66 -12.13
CA ASN A 121 -11.93 -11.83 -12.81
C ASN A 121 -10.80 -12.19 -11.83
N GLY A 122 -11.16 -12.53 -10.59
CA GLY A 122 -10.24 -12.92 -9.53
C GLY A 122 -9.39 -11.78 -8.96
N SER A 123 -9.72 -10.52 -9.26
CA SER A 123 -9.00 -9.35 -8.74
C SER A 123 -9.64 -8.85 -7.46
N ASP A 124 -8.84 -8.48 -6.47
CA ASP A 124 -9.37 -8.03 -5.19
C ASP A 124 -10.03 -6.65 -5.31
N VAL A 125 -11.28 -6.54 -4.85
CA VAL A 125 -12.10 -5.32 -5.05
C VAL A 125 -11.63 -4.16 -4.17
N GLY A 126 -11.01 -4.44 -3.02
CA GLY A 126 -10.51 -3.44 -2.09
C GLY A 126 -9.33 -2.65 -2.65
N THR A 127 -8.59 -3.23 -3.59
CA THR A 127 -7.36 -2.65 -4.18
C THR A 127 -7.60 -1.38 -5.02
N LYS A 128 -8.85 -1.15 -5.45
CA LYS A 128 -9.26 -0.03 -6.31
C LYS A 128 -9.39 1.29 -5.53
N ARG A 129 -9.35 1.24 -4.20
CA ARG A 129 -9.53 2.37 -3.29
C ARG A 129 -8.29 2.58 -2.43
N ILE A 130 -8.11 3.82 -1.99
CA ILE A 130 -7.12 4.20 -1.00
C ILE A 130 -7.77 5.10 0.04
N PHE A 131 -7.44 4.89 1.30
CA PHE A 131 -7.97 5.66 2.42
C PHE A 131 -6.88 6.61 2.90
N VAL A 132 -7.21 7.88 3.02
CA VAL A 132 -6.32 8.93 3.50
C VAL A 132 -6.76 9.35 4.90
N PHE A 133 -5.86 9.20 5.86
CA PHE A 133 -6.05 9.66 7.23
C PHE A 133 -5.16 10.89 7.43
N ASN A 134 -5.72 12.00 7.91
CA ASN A 134 -4.97 13.22 8.22
C ASN A 134 -4.32 13.11 9.61
N SER A 135 -3.55 12.05 9.80
CA SER A 135 -2.88 11.70 11.05
C SER A 135 -1.73 10.72 10.80
N SER A 136 -0.84 10.59 11.79
CA SER A 136 0.14 9.50 11.86
C SER A 136 -0.57 8.17 12.05
N PHE A 137 0.13 7.06 11.75
CA PHE A 137 -0.43 5.71 11.88
C PHE A 137 -1.03 5.46 13.28
N GLU A 138 -0.31 5.87 14.34
CA GLU A 138 -0.74 5.67 15.73
C GLU A 138 -2.00 6.44 16.13
N LYS A 139 -2.38 7.48 15.38
CA LYS A 139 -3.54 8.33 15.66
C LYS A 139 -4.67 8.11 14.66
N MET A 140 -4.58 7.09 13.82
CA MET A 140 -5.59 6.81 12.80
C MET A 140 -6.97 6.52 13.39
N THR A 141 -7.05 5.95 14.60
CA THR A 141 -8.32 5.68 15.28
C THR A 141 -9.07 6.95 15.69
N GLU A 142 -8.38 8.09 15.77
CA GLU A 142 -8.94 9.41 16.07
C GLU A 142 -9.33 10.19 14.81
N SER A 143 -9.08 9.62 13.62
CA SER A 143 -9.22 10.30 12.34
C SER A 143 -10.20 9.56 11.42
N SER A 144 -11.19 10.28 10.88
CA SER A 144 -12.06 9.75 9.84
C SER A 144 -11.34 9.76 8.48
N PRO A 145 -11.25 8.62 7.78
CA PRO A 145 -10.56 8.59 6.50
C PRO A 145 -11.38 9.22 5.37
N ARG A 146 -10.70 9.92 4.47
CA ARG A 146 -11.22 10.20 3.14
C ARG A 146 -10.96 8.99 2.24
N THR A 147 -11.98 8.52 1.54
CA THR A 147 -11.81 7.45 0.54
C THR A 147 -11.60 8.09 -0.83
N LEU A 148 -10.56 7.66 -1.54
CA LEU A 148 -10.22 8.10 -2.89
C LEU A 148 -10.13 6.89 -3.82
N PHE A 149 -10.41 7.09 -5.10
CA PHE A 149 -10.23 6.04 -6.11
C PHE A 149 -8.86 6.17 -6.77
N LEU A 150 -8.25 5.03 -7.11
CA LEU A 150 -6.96 4.98 -7.80
C LEU A 150 -7.05 4.84 -9.31
N ARG A 151 -8.23 4.48 -9.83
CA ARG A 151 -8.45 4.30 -11.26
C ARG A 151 -9.87 4.70 -11.65
N ASN A 152 -9.93 5.78 -12.41
CA ASN A 152 -11.01 6.13 -13.32
C ASN A 152 -10.39 7.03 -14.42
N GLU A 153 -11.03 7.18 -15.58
CA GLU A 153 -10.50 7.97 -16.72
C GLU A 153 -10.10 9.41 -16.35
N ASN A 154 -10.58 9.90 -15.20
CA ASN A 154 -10.32 11.24 -14.66
C ASN A 154 -9.54 11.27 -13.34
N ASN A 155 -8.77 10.24 -12.96
CA ASN A 155 -8.10 10.19 -11.64
C ASN A 155 -7.17 11.39 -11.33
N ASN A 156 -6.64 12.04 -12.36
CA ASN A 156 -5.74 13.19 -12.20
C ASN A 156 -6.49 14.54 -12.20
N SER A 157 -7.78 14.56 -12.54
CA SER A 157 -8.61 15.76 -12.69
C SER A 157 -9.85 15.77 -11.79
N ASP A 158 -10.28 14.60 -11.31
CA ASP A 158 -11.41 14.41 -10.42
C ASP A 158 -11.02 14.65 -8.95
N GLU A 159 -11.86 15.37 -8.22
CA GLU A 159 -11.64 15.67 -6.81
C GLU A 159 -11.66 14.46 -5.88
N HIS A 160 -12.24 13.34 -6.32
CA HIS A 160 -12.22 12.06 -5.62
C HIS A 160 -11.10 11.12 -6.09
N GLY A 161 -10.29 11.58 -7.06
CA GLY A 161 -9.09 10.89 -7.54
C GLY A 161 -7.91 10.99 -6.58
N PHE A 162 -7.21 9.88 -6.37
CA PHE A 162 -6.03 9.84 -5.53
C PHE A 162 -4.89 10.72 -6.06
N TYR A 163 -4.63 10.69 -7.36
CA TYR A 163 -3.49 11.44 -7.90
C TYR A 163 -3.74 12.95 -7.93
N PHE A 164 -4.99 13.37 -8.13
CA PHE A 164 -5.38 14.78 -7.92
C PHE A 164 -5.13 15.23 -6.47
N TRP A 165 -5.56 14.42 -5.49
CA TRP A 165 -5.30 14.70 -4.08
C TRP A 165 -3.80 14.71 -3.77
N LEU A 166 -3.04 13.72 -4.25
CA LEU A 166 -1.61 13.58 -3.98
C LEU A 166 -0.86 14.80 -4.52
N ALA A 167 -1.16 15.25 -5.73
CA ALA A 167 -0.57 16.43 -6.35
C ALA A 167 -0.80 17.69 -5.51
N LYS A 168 -2.03 17.91 -5.03
CA LYS A 168 -2.34 19.02 -4.11
C LYS A 168 -1.58 18.90 -2.79
N TYR A 169 -1.50 17.70 -2.22
CA TYR A 169 -0.81 17.44 -0.95
C TYR A 169 0.70 17.74 -1.04
N ILE A 170 1.34 17.45 -2.17
CA ILE A 170 2.78 17.67 -2.37
C ILE A 170 3.12 19.01 -3.04
N GLY A 171 2.12 19.79 -3.44
CA GLY A 171 2.29 21.10 -4.07
C GLY A 171 2.72 21.04 -5.54
N ILE A 172 2.38 19.97 -6.27
CA ILE A 172 2.64 19.86 -7.71
C ILE A 172 1.43 20.34 -8.50
N GLU A 173 1.64 21.26 -9.43
CA GLU A 173 0.65 21.61 -10.45
C GLU A 173 0.62 20.51 -11.51
N LEU A 174 -0.53 19.86 -11.67
CA LEU A 174 -0.72 18.87 -12.72
C LEU A 174 -0.92 19.60 -14.06
N PRO A 175 -0.21 19.20 -15.13
CA PRO A 175 -0.44 19.78 -16.45
C PRO A 175 -1.83 19.43 -16.96
N GLU A 176 -2.51 20.41 -17.58
CA GLU A 176 -3.74 20.13 -18.32
C GLU A 176 -3.40 19.35 -19.59
N VAL A 177 -3.78 18.08 -19.63
CA VAL A 177 -3.68 17.27 -20.85
C VAL A 177 -4.94 17.50 -21.66
N THR A 178 -4.83 18.22 -22.77
CA THR A 178 -5.93 18.29 -23.74
C THR A 178 -6.00 16.95 -24.47
N ASN A 179 -7.08 16.19 -24.25
CA ASN A 179 -7.38 15.01 -25.05
C ASN A 179 -7.72 15.48 -26.48
N THR A 180 -6.68 15.61 -27.31
CA THR A 180 -6.80 15.86 -28.75
C THR A 180 -6.89 14.57 -29.55
N SER A 181 -7.25 13.46 -28.91
CA SER A 181 -7.78 12.27 -29.57
C SER A 181 -9.21 12.56 -30.03
N LYS A 182 -9.33 13.32 -31.12
CA LYS A 182 -10.58 13.55 -31.84
C LYS A 182 -10.97 12.32 -32.67
N ALA A 183 -12.30 12.16 -32.77
CA ALA A 183 -13.12 11.39 -33.72
C ALA A 183 -13.34 9.90 -33.42
#